data_AF-A0AAP0IXY6-F1
#
_entry.id   AF-A0AAP0IXY6-F1
#
_cell.length_a   1.000
_cell.length_b   1.000
_cell.length_c   1.000
_cell.angle_alpha   90.00
_cell.angle_beta   90.00
_cell.angle_gamma   90.00
#
_symmetry.space_group_name_H-M   'P 1'
#
loop_
_entity.id
_entity.type
_entity.pdbx_description
1 polymer ?
#
loop_
_entity_poly.entity_id
_entity_poly.type
_entity_poly.pdbx_seq_one_letter_code
_entity_poly.pdbx_strand_id
1 'polypeptide(L)'
;MGGHHTKEDFAVRGKEPKYEVQIYTWKDATLRTKGVVSVFLCETFELHTTRSWDFMGFEEKVERNPKAESDIIIGLIDTGIWPESESFSDEGFGPPPKKWKGICKGGANFTCNK
;
A
#
# COMPACT_ATOMS: atom_id res chain seq x y z
N MET A 1 -7.23 -19.92 -27.65
CA MET A 1 -6.55 -21.20 -27.39
C MET A 1 -5.12 -20.89 -26.99
N GLY A 2 -4.82 -20.85 -25.69
CA GLY A 2 -3.45 -20.73 -25.19
C GLY A 2 -3.03 -22.09 -24.65
N GLY A 3 -1.96 -22.67 -25.20
CA GLY A 3 -1.37 -23.91 -24.70
C GLY A 3 -0.39 -23.63 -23.56
N HIS A 4 -0.25 -24.57 -22.63
CA HIS A 4 0.80 -24.54 -21.64
C HIS A 4 2.12 -24.99 -22.29
N HIS A 5 3.11 -24.10 -22.34
CA HIS A 5 4.45 -24.44 -22.81
C HIS A 5 5.17 -25.31 -21.78
N THR A 6 5.98 -26.25 -22.28
CA THR A 6 6.76 -27.18 -21.45
C THR A 6 8.11 -26.55 -21.07
N LYS A 7 8.75 -27.03 -20.00
CA LYS A 7 10.01 -26.43 -19.49
C LYS A 7 11.14 -26.47 -20.53
N GLU A 8 11.08 -27.45 -21.41
CA GLU A 8 12.03 -27.71 -22.49
C GLU A 8 11.97 -26.62 -23.58
N ASP A 9 10.80 -25.99 -23.77
CA ASP A 9 10.61 -24.92 -24.75
C ASP A 9 11.37 -23.64 -24.38
N PHE A 10 11.67 -23.45 -23.08
CA PHE A 10 12.38 -22.28 -22.55
C PHE A 10 13.90 -22.46 -22.47
N ALA A 11 14.43 -23.66 -22.74
CA ALA A 11 15.86 -23.94 -22.64
C ALA A 11 16.67 -23.53 -23.89
N VAL A 12 16.02 -23.04 -24.95
CA VAL A 12 16.67 -22.76 -26.23
C VAL A 12 17.07 -21.28 -26.35
N ARG A 13 18.37 -21.02 -26.25
CA ARG A 13 19.00 -19.71 -26.42
C ARG A 13 18.65 -19.11 -27.80
N GLY A 14 18.07 -17.91 -27.85
CA GLY A 14 17.96 -17.10 -29.08
C GLY A 14 16.71 -17.31 -29.95
N LYS A 15 15.64 -17.94 -29.44
CA LYS A 15 14.36 -18.09 -30.16
C LYS A 15 13.21 -17.35 -29.45
N GLU A 16 13.39 -16.06 -29.18
CA GLU A 16 12.30 -15.24 -28.64
C GLU A 16 11.24 -14.94 -29.73
N PRO A 17 9.94 -15.18 -29.48
CA PRO A 17 8.88 -14.81 -30.41
C PRO A 17 8.77 -13.29 -30.53
N LYS A 18 8.95 -12.76 -31.74
CA LYS A 18 8.98 -11.31 -32.01
C LYS A 18 7.69 -10.54 -31.72
N TYR A 19 6.61 -11.23 -31.37
CA TYR A 19 5.27 -10.63 -31.23
C TYR A 19 4.49 -11.17 -30.03
N GLU A 20 5.15 -11.87 -29.10
CA GLU A 20 4.51 -12.31 -27.87
C GLU A 20 4.92 -11.38 -26.73
N VAL A 21 3.93 -10.85 -26.00
CA VAL A 21 4.18 -10.14 -24.75
C VAL A 21 4.51 -11.20 -23.71
N GLN A 22 5.77 -11.64 -23.71
CA GLN A 22 6.28 -12.49 -22.64
C GLN A 22 6.47 -11.60 -21.42
N ILE A 23 5.53 -11.70 -20.48
CA ILE A 23 5.71 -11.18 -19.12
C ILE A 23 6.77 -12.08 -18.47
N TYR A 24 8.03 -11.92 -18.88
CA TYR A 24 9.15 -12.45 -18.14
C TYR A 24 8.97 -11.93 -16.72
N THR A 25 8.79 -12.84 -15.75
CA THR A 25 8.91 -12.45 -14.36
C THR A 25 10.30 -11.81 -14.23
N TRP A 26 10.34 -10.50 -13.96
CA TRP A 26 11.51 -9.63 -13.86
C TRP A 26 12.66 -10.13 -12.96
N LYS A 27 12.48 -11.28 -12.31
CA LYS A 27 13.44 -11.99 -11.47
C LYS A 27 14.76 -12.32 -12.17
N ASP A 28 14.73 -12.77 -13.42
CA ASP A 28 15.95 -13.35 -14.02
C ASP A 28 16.95 -12.31 -14.52
N ALA A 29 16.49 -11.11 -14.90
CA ALA A 29 17.35 -10.05 -15.44
C ALA A 29 18.08 -9.25 -14.34
N THR A 30 17.51 -9.13 -13.13
CA THR A 30 18.09 -8.33 -12.02
C THR A 30 18.99 -9.14 -11.10
N LEU A 31 18.82 -10.46 -10.98
CA LEU A 31 19.68 -11.31 -10.13
C LEU A 31 21.15 -11.34 -10.57
N ARG A 32 21.46 -10.88 -11.78
CA ARG A 32 22.82 -10.86 -12.35
C ARG A 32 23.43 -9.45 -12.42
N THR A 33 22.74 -8.42 -11.95
CA THR A 33 23.24 -7.04 -12.02
C THR A 33 24.19 -6.75 -10.85
N LYS A 34 25.37 -6.18 -11.13
CA LYS A 34 26.28 -5.70 -10.08
C LYS A 34 25.55 -4.69 -9.18
N GLY A 35 25.58 -4.92 -7.88
CA GLY A 35 24.98 -4.03 -6.86
C GLY A 35 23.65 -4.51 -6.27
N VAL A 36 23.04 -5.57 -6.81
CA VAL A 36 21.87 -6.20 -6.20
C VAL A 36 22.33 -7.16 -5.09
N VAL A 37 21.94 -6.88 -3.84
CA VAL A 37 22.35 -7.66 -2.66
C VAL A 37 21.35 -8.78 -2.33
N SER A 38 20.05 -8.56 -2.57
CA SER A 38 19.02 -9.58 -2.37
C SER A 38 17.75 -9.25 -3.17
N VAL A 39 16.97 -10.29 -3.48
CA VAL A 39 15.66 -10.19 -4.13
C VAL A 39 14.70 -11.08 -3.35
N PHE A 40 13.53 -10.54 -3.01
CA PHE A 40 12.47 -11.29 -2.35
C PHE A 40 11.25 -11.38 -3.25
N LEU A 41 10.50 -12.46 -3.10
CA LEU A 41 9.22 -12.64 -3.76
C LEU A 41 8.23 -11.60 -3.21
N CYS A 42 7.46 -10.98 -4.11
CA CYS A 42 6.32 -10.19 -3.69
C CYS A 42 5.22 -11.15 -3.23
N GLU A 43 4.75 -10.97 -2.00
CA GLU A 43 3.71 -11.79 -1.39
C GLU A 43 2.41 -10.99 -1.28
N THR A 44 1.28 -11.65 -1.53
CA THR A 44 -0.06 -11.07 -1.32
C THR A 44 -0.46 -11.24 0.13
N PHE A 45 -0.87 -10.15 0.78
CA PHE A 45 -1.42 -10.18 2.15
C PHE A 45 -2.94 -10.02 2.10
N GLU A 46 -3.63 -10.69 3.04
CA GLU A 46 -5.07 -10.54 3.23
C GLU A 46 -5.38 -9.48 4.31
N LEU A 47 -6.54 -8.83 4.18
CA LEU A 47 -6.99 -7.85 5.17
C LEU A 47 -7.40 -8.58 6.47
N HIS A 48 -6.81 -8.19 7.59
CA HIS A 48 -6.93 -8.93 8.87
C HIS A 48 -7.78 -8.24 9.95
N THR A 49 -8.60 -7.24 9.63
CA THR A 49 -9.28 -6.44 10.68
C THR A 49 -10.72 -6.89 10.96
N THR A 50 -10.95 -7.42 12.16
CA THR A 50 -12.29 -7.49 12.77
C THR A 50 -12.24 -6.99 14.21
N ARG A 51 -13.11 -6.02 14.54
CA ARG A 51 -13.56 -5.56 15.88
C ARG A 51 -12.58 -5.72 17.06
N SER A 52 -12.06 -4.61 17.59
CA SER A 52 -10.93 -4.61 18.54
C SER A 52 -11.16 -3.92 19.90
N TRP A 53 -11.91 -2.83 20.00
CA TRP A 53 -11.85 -1.97 21.21
C TRP A 53 -12.42 -2.61 22.49
N ASP A 54 -13.64 -3.16 22.44
CA ASP A 54 -14.24 -3.86 23.58
C ASP A 54 -13.43 -5.10 23.98
N PHE A 55 -12.88 -5.82 22.98
CA PHE A 55 -12.05 -7.00 23.20
C PHE A 55 -10.75 -6.65 23.92
N MET A 56 -10.17 -5.49 23.63
CA MET A 56 -8.96 -5.00 24.30
C MET A 56 -9.24 -4.32 25.65
N GLY A 57 -10.51 -4.21 26.06
CA GLY A 57 -10.91 -3.53 27.30
C GLY A 57 -10.67 -2.02 27.29
N PHE A 58 -10.77 -1.39 26.11
CA PHE A 58 -10.54 0.04 25.95
C PHE A 58 -11.86 0.80 25.95
N GLU A 59 -12.22 1.37 27.10
CA GLU A 59 -13.44 2.16 27.28
C GLU A 59 -13.34 3.54 26.60
N GLU A 60 -14.48 4.14 26.25
CA GLU A 60 -14.49 5.48 25.63
C GLU A 60 -13.91 6.58 26.53
N LYS A 61 -14.06 6.43 27.85
CA LYS A 61 -13.62 7.40 28.86
C LYS A 61 -12.23 7.05 29.38
N VAL A 62 -11.23 7.41 28.58
CA VAL A 62 -9.81 7.30 28.94
C VAL A 62 -9.19 8.68 29.14
N GLU A 63 -8.20 8.77 30.02
CA GLU A 63 -7.37 9.97 30.12
C GLU A 63 -6.61 10.17 28.80
N ARG A 64 -6.70 11.37 28.24
CA ARG A 64 -6.13 11.72 26.94
C ARG A 64 -5.29 12.98 27.03
N ASN A 65 -4.37 13.13 26.09
CA ASN A 65 -3.64 14.38 25.87
C ASN A 65 -4.00 14.95 24.49
N PRO A 66 -5.12 15.70 24.38
CA PRO A 66 -5.62 16.18 23.09
C PRO A 66 -4.61 17.02 22.32
N LYS A 67 -3.75 17.78 23.01
CA LYS A 67 -2.72 18.63 22.38
C LYS A 67 -1.63 17.81 21.70
N ALA A 68 -1.26 16.68 22.28
CA ALA A 68 -0.29 15.78 21.68
C ALA A 68 -0.95 14.90 20.62
N GLU A 69 -2.13 14.34 20.92
CA GLU A 69 -2.88 13.46 20.02
C GLU A 69 -3.25 14.14 18.70
N SER A 70 -3.62 15.43 18.72
CA SER A 70 -3.95 16.18 17.50
C SER A 70 -2.75 16.51 16.60
N ASP A 71 -1.52 16.33 17.09
CA ASP A 71 -0.30 16.59 16.32
C ASP A 71 0.40 15.28 15.87
N ILE A 72 -0.16 14.11 16.19
CA ILE A 72 0.35 12.81 15.74
C ILE A 72 -0.21 12.49 14.35
N ILE A 73 0.64 11.94 13.47
CA ILE A 73 0.26 11.55 12.12
C ILE A 73 0.43 10.04 11.99
N ILE A 74 -0.65 9.33 11.68
CA ILE A 74 -0.67 7.88 11.50
C ILE A 74 -0.74 7.59 9.99
N GLY A 75 0.29 6.93 9.46
CA GLY A 75 0.30 6.48 8.07
C GLY A 75 -0.38 5.12 7.94
N LEU A 76 -1.39 5.03 7.09
CA LEU A 76 -2.09 3.78 6.77
C LEU A 76 -1.76 3.34 5.34
N ILE A 77 -1.26 2.11 5.19
CA ILE A 77 -1.01 1.48 3.89
C ILE A 77 -2.14 0.47 3.66
N ASP A 78 -3.12 0.86 2.86
CA ASP A 78 -4.33 0.08 2.60
C ASP A 78 -4.84 0.37 1.17
N THR A 79 -6.01 -0.14 0.85
CA THR A 79 -6.78 0.02 -0.38
C THR A 79 -7.30 1.44 -0.62
N GLY A 80 -7.22 2.32 0.38
CA GLY A 80 -7.61 3.72 0.28
C GLY A 80 -8.41 4.20 1.48
N ILE A 81 -9.17 5.28 1.29
CA ILE A 81 -10.04 5.88 2.28
C ILE A 81 -11.31 6.41 1.60
N TRP A 82 -12.42 6.43 2.33
CA TRP A 82 -13.67 7.08 1.93
C TRP A 82 -13.78 8.42 2.68
N PRO A 83 -13.33 9.55 2.10
CA PRO A 83 -13.19 10.81 2.83
C PRO A 83 -14.52 11.43 3.27
N GLU A 84 -15.65 11.04 2.67
CA GLU A 84 -16.98 11.56 3.00
C GLU A 84 -17.62 10.87 4.24
N SER A 85 -16.93 9.90 4.84
CA SER A 85 -17.44 9.22 6.03
C SER A 85 -17.33 10.12 7.26
N GLU A 86 -18.38 10.13 8.10
CA GLU A 86 -18.40 10.89 9.37
C GLU A 86 -17.21 10.57 10.30
N SER A 87 -16.67 9.34 10.22
CA SER A 87 -15.47 8.94 10.97
C SER A 87 -14.23 9.78 10.65
N PHE A 88 -14.23 10.53 9.54
CA PHE A 88 -13.11 11.37 9.09
C PHE A 88 -13.48 12.85 9.01
N SER A 89 -14.55 13.28 9.68
CA SER A 89 -14.91 14.70 9.80
C SER A 89 -13.79 15.50 10.49
N ASP A 90 -13.44 16.67 9.95
CA ASP A 90 -12.46 17.60 10.52
C ASP A 90 -13.10 18.72 11.35
N GLU A 91 -14.37 18.58 11.72
CA GLU A 91 -15.04 19.55 12.58
C GLU A 91 -14.32 19.64 13.94
N GLY A 92 -13.92 20.86 14.31
CA GLY A 92 -13.14 21.10 15.54
C GLY A 92 -11.62 20.89 15.41
N PHE A 93 -11.12 20.45 14.25
CA PHE A 93 -9.67 20.30 14.02
C PHE A 93 -9.00 21.62 13.61
N GLY A 94 -7.76 21.80 14.10
CA GLY A 94 -6.84 22.83 13.64
C GLY A 94 -6.19 22.46 12.31
N PRO A 95 -5.34 23.33 11.73
CA PRO A 95 -4.64 23.00 10.48
C PRO A 95 -3.65 21.83 10.68
N PRO A 96 -3.26 21.15 9.58
CA PRO A 96 -2.28 20.07 9.65
C PRO A 96 -0.99 20.50 10.37
N PRO A 97 -0.34 19.59 11.14
CA PRO A 97 0.93 19.86 11.80
C PRO A 97 1.99 20.45 10.87
N LYS A 98 2.72 21.47 11.31
CA LYS A 98 3.79 22.12 10.50
C LYS A 98 4.89 21.17 10.05
N LYS A 99 5.07 20.05 10.76
CA LYS A 99 6.03 18.99 10.43
C LYS A 99 5.56 18.09 9.27
N TRP A 100 4.28 18.14 8.92
CA TRP A 100 3.73 17.36 7.81
C TRP A 100 4.25 17.89 6.47
N LYS A 101 4.77 16.97 5.65
CA LYS A 101 5.29 17.25 4.30
C LYS A 101 4.61 16.40 3.23
N GLY A 102 3.55 15.68 3.59
CA GLY A 102 2.80 14.88 2.65
C GLY A 102 2.00 15.76 1.70
N ILE A 103 1.62 15.18 0.56
CA ILE A 103 0.89 15.87 -0.49
C ILE A 103 -0.48 15.19 -0.63
N CYS A 104 -1.54 16.00 -0.64
CA CYS A 104 -2.83 15.55 -1.12
C CYS A 104 -2.77 15.50 -2.66
N LYS A 105 -2.64 14.30 -3.25
CA LYS A 105 -2.67 14.17 -4.72
C LYS A 105 -4.01 14.61 -5.31
N GLY A 106 -5.10 14.47 -4.54
CA GLY A 106 -6.44 14.83 -4.97
C GLY A 106 -6.95 13.97 -6.13
N GLY A 107 -8.15 14.30 -6.59
CA GLY A 107 -8.81 13.69 -7.75
C GLY A 107 -10.16 14.36 -7.99
N ALA A 108 -10.87 13.96 -9.04
CA ALA A 108 -12.17 14.57 -9.40
C ALA A 108 -13.18 14.56 -8.24
N ASN A 109 -13.15 13.50 -7.42
CA ASN A 109 -14.00 13.33 -6.24
C ASN A 109 -13.16 13.01 -4.99
N PHE A 110 -11.98 13.63 -4.86
CA PHE A 110 -11.13 13.39 -3.69
C PHE A 110 -10.45 14.67 -3.23
N THR A 111 -10.76 15.07 -2.00
CA THR A 111 -10.17 16.23 -1.33
C THR A 111 -9.69 15.84 0.05
N CYS A 112 -8.51 16.32 0.43
CA CYS A 112 -8.04 16.20 1.81
C CYS A 112 -8.59 17.35 2.64
N ASN A 113 -8.81 17.07 3.92
CA ASN A 113 -9.24 18.03 4.94
C ASN A 113 -8.08 18.39 5.88
N LYS A 114 -8.39 18.99 7.03
CA LYS A 114 -7.42 19.55 7.97
C LYS A 114 -6.71 18.50 8.82
#